data_AF-A0A8T0DSH2-F1
#
_entry.id   AF-A0A8T0DSH2-F1
#
_cell.length_a   1.000
_cell.length_b   1.000
_cell.length_c   1.000
_cell.angle_alpha   90.00
_cell.angle_beta   90.00
_cell.angle_gamma   90.00
#
_symmetry.space_group_name_H-M   'P 1'
#
loop_
_entity.id
_entity.type
_entity.pdbx_description
1 polymer ?
#
loop_
_entity_poly.entity_id
_entity_poly.type
_entity_poly.pdbx_seq_one_letter_code
_entity_poly.pdbx_strand_id
1 'polypeptide(L)'
;MGILRKIILIVACAIGVACTVGAIVAYQETIKSERKTESQKATVGCLFIAFFIFAGALLFVLISLCCPCSDLVLSVTVTVAGAVGCIFAIIAYSTSHRAEIDYRIAIPFTSEWLFGGIVTGVAIFLVALTMVVS
;
A
#
# COMPACT_ATOMS: atom_id res chain seq x y z
N MET A 1 16.25 12.27 13.38
CA MET A 1 15.74 12.52 12.02
C MET A 1 15.42 13.99 11.86
N GLY A 2 15.78 14.61 10.73
CA GLY A 2 15.22 15.92 10.39
C GLY A 2 13.71 15.84 10.18
N ILE A 3 12.96 16.78 10.75
CA ILE A 3 11.48 16.86 10.68
C ILE A 3 10.96 16.70 9.25
N LEU A 4 11.67 17.26 8.27
CA LEU A 4 11.33 17.17 6.85
C LEU A 4 11.19 15.72 6.34
N ARG A 5 12.08 14.80 6.74
CA ARG A 5 12.03 13.41 6.29
C ARG A 5 10.85 12.65 6.89
N LYS A 6 10.51 12.92 8.16
CA LYS A 6 9.31 12.36 8.79
C LYS A 6 8.04 12.82 8.07
N ILE A 7 7.96 14.10 7.69
CA ILE A 7 6.83 14.64 6.93
C ILE A 7 6.70 13.93 5.56
N ILE A 8 7.79 13.74 4.83
CA ILE A 8 7.78 13.04 3.54
C ILE A 8 7.28 11.60 3.70
N LEU A 9 7.75 10.87 4.73
CA LEU A 9 7.27 9.51 5.02
C LEU A 9 5.78 9.46 5.37
N ILE A 10 5.28 10.44 6.14
CA ILE A 10 3.85 10.53 6.49
C ILE A 10 3.02 10.72 5.22
N VAL A 11 3.43 11.65 4.34
CA VAL A 11 2.73 11.91 3.08
C VAL A 11 2.75 10.65 2.20
N ALA A 12 3.90 9.99 2.06
CA ALA A 12 4.01 8.79 1.25
C ALA A 12 3.13 7.64 1.79
N CYS A 13 3.11 7.42 3.11
CA CYS A 13 2.24 6.42 3.74
C CYS A 13 0.75 6.79 3.59
N ALA A 14 0.39 8.07 3.73
CA ALA A 14 -0.98 8.54 3.54
C ALA A 14 -1.48 8.33 2.11
N ILE A 15 -0.62 8.56 1.10
CA ILE A 15 -0.95 8.26 -0.30
C ILE A 15 -1.11 6.75 -0.49
N GLY A 16 -0.23 5.91 0.10
CA GLY A 16 -0.37 4.44 0.05
C GLY A 16 -1.69 3.94 0.65
N VAL A 17 -2.12 4.54 1.77
CA VAL A 17 -3.45 4.28 2.36
C VAL A 17 -4.57 4.73 1.42
N ALA A 18 -4.49 5.94 0.85
CA ALA A 18 -5.50 6.44 -0.07
C ALA A 18 -5.62 5.57 -1.33
N CYS A 19 -4.49 5.11 -1.89
CA CYS A 19 -4.46 4.22 -3.06
C CYS A 19 -5.10 2.86 -2.77
N THR A 20 -4.80 2.27 -1.61
CA THR A 20 -5.40 0.98 -1.20
C THR A 20 -6.88 1.12 -0.89
N VAL A 21 -7.32 2.19 -0.22
CA VAL A 21 -8.74 2.48 0.02
C VAL A 21 -9.49 2.71 -1.30
N GLY A 22 -8.93 3.49 -2.22
CA GLY A 22 -9.52 3.72 -3.55
C GLY A 22 -9.73 2.42 -4.31
N ALA A 23 -8.74 1.52 -4.29
CA ALA A 23 -8.87 0.19 -4.88
C ALA A 23 -9.91 -0.70 -4.17
N ILE A 24 -10.03 -0.64 -2.84
CA ILE A 24 -11.08 -1.37 -2.09
C ILE A 24 -12.48 -0.86 -2.47
N VAL A 25 -12.66 0.46 -2.56
CA VAL A 25 -13.94 1.07 -2.96
C VAL A 25 -14.29 0.69 -4.40
N ALA A 26 -13.31 0.66 -5.30
CA ALA A 26 -13.52 0.19 -6.68
C ALA A 26 -13.93 -1.30 -6.74
N TYR A 27 -13.43 -2.13 -5.81
CA TYR A 27 -13.80 -3.55 -5.69
C TYR A 27 -15.06 -3.82 -4.85
N GLN A 28 -15.79 -2.80 -4.38
CA GLN A 28 -16.89 -2.97 -3.42
C GLN A 28 -17.98 -3.96 -3.86
N GLU A 29 -18.35 -3.95 -5.14
CA GLU A 29 -19.38 -4.85 -5.69
C GLU A 29 -18.89 -6.30 -5.72
N THR A 30 -17.62 -6.49 -6.07
CA THR A 30 -16.97 -7.81 -6.04
C THR A 30 -16.86 -8.32 -4.60
N ILE A 31 -16.60 -7.43 -3.63
CA ILE A 31 -16.53 -7.78 -2.20
C ILE A 31 -17.90 -8.21 -1.67
N LYS A 32 -18.99 -7.57 -2.12
CA LYS A 32 -20.37 -7.88 -1.70
C LYS A 32 -20.95 -9.11 -2.40
N SER A 33 -20.40 -9.53 -3.54
CA SER A 33 -20.90 -10.70 -4.28
C SER A 33 -20.72 -12.03 -3.51
N GLU A 34 -21.75 -12.88 -3.54
CA GLU A 34 -21.74 -14.22 -2.93
C GLU A 34 -20.88 -15.23 -3.71
N ARG A 35 -20.78 -15.07 -5.03
CA ARG A 35 -19.93 -15.90 -5.90
C ARG A 35 -18.68 -15.16 -6.32
N LYS A 36 -17.59 -15.40 -5.60
CA LYS A 36 -16.25 -14.89 -5.92
C LYS A 36 -15.44 -15.98 -6.59
N THR A 37 -14.80 -15.65 -7.71
CA THR A 37 -13.74 -16.49 -8.28
C THR A 37 -12.54 -16.55 -7.34
N GLU A 38 -11.76 -17.62 -7.41
CA GLU A 38 -10.56 -17.79 -6.56
C GLU A 38 -9.55 -16.65 -6.75
N SER A 39 -9.44 -16.11 -7.97
CA SER A 39 -8.62 -14.92 -8.28
C SER A 39 -9.15 -13.65 -7.59
N GLN A 40 -10.47 -13.42 -7.59
CA GLN A 40 -11.06 -12.26 -6.90
C GLN A 40 -10.89 -12.34 -5.39
N LYS A 41 -11.01 -13.53 -4.78
CA LYS A 41 -10.72 -13.73 -3.36
C LYS A 41 -9.27 -13.39 -3.02
N ALA A 42 -8.32 -13.84 -3.85
CA ALA A 42 -6.90 -13.53 -3.68
C ALA A 42 -6.61 -12.03 -3.81
N THR A 43 -7.17 -11.36 -4.84
CA THR A 43 -7.04 -9.91 -5.03
C THR A 43 -7.53 -9.13 -3.82
N VAL A 44 -8.75 -9.41 -3.37
CA VAL A 44 -9.36 -8.73 -2.22
C VAL A 44 -8.53 -8.97 -0.95
N GLY A 45 -8.09 -10.21 -0.72
CA GLY A 45 -7.23 -10.54 0.42
C GLY A 45 -5.92 -9.76 0.43
N CYS A 46 -5.22 -9.72 -0.70
CA CYS A 46 -3.96 -8.98 -0.83
C CYS A 46 -4.14 -7.47 -0.66
N LEU A 47 -5.28 -6.92 -1.12
CA LEU A 47 -5.64 -5.52 -0.96
C LEU A 47 -5.82 -5.12 0.51
N PHE A 48 -6.55 -5.93 1.28
CA PHE A 48 -6.72 -5.69 2.71
C PHE A 48 -5.39 -5.80 3.47
N ILE A 49 -4.55 -6.80 3.13
CA ILE A 49 -3.22 -6.94 3.75
C ILE A 49 -2.36 -5.71 3.45
N ALA A 50 -2.30 -5.26 2.20
CA ALA A 50 -1.56 -4.06 1.81
C ALA A 50 -2.08 -2.80 2.54
N PHE A 51 -3.40 -2.65 2.67
CA PHE A 51 -4.01 -1.55 3.43
C PHE A 51 -3.54 -1.54 4.89
N PHE A 52 -3.59 -2.69 5.59
CA PHE A 52 -3.14 -2.76 6.98
C PHE A 52 -1.65 -2.48 7.14
N ILE A 53 -0.83 -2.87 6.17
CA ILE A 53 0.61 -2.58 6.19
C ILE A 53 0.86 -1.07 6.06
N PHE A 54 0.24 -0.40 5.08
CA PHE A 54 0.41 1.04 4.91
C PHE A 54 -0.20 1.84 6.06
N ALA A 55 -1.37 1.43 6.57
CA ALA A 55 -1.99 2.06 7.73
C ALA A 55 -1.15 1.85 9.00
N GLY A 56 -0.61 0.64 9.22
CA GLY A 56 0.29 0.33 10.32
C GLY A 56 1.59 1.13 10.25
N ALA A 57 2.19 1.24 9.07
CA ALA A 57 3.37 2.08 8.85
C ALA A 57 3.08 3.56 9.13
N LEU A 58 1.93 4.07 8.67
CA LEU A 58 1.50 5.45 8.95
C LEU A 58 1.34 5.69 10.45
N LEU A 59 0.64 4.81 11.17
CA LEU A 59 0.46 4.91 12.61
C LEU A 59 1.81 4.86 13.36
N PHE A 60 2.71 3.97 12.94
CA PHE A 60 4.02 3.85 13.55
C PHE A 60 4.86 5.12 13.36
N VAL A 61 4.83 5.74 12.18
CA VAL A 61 5.48 7.03 11.92
C VAL A 61 4.84 8.15 12.76
N LEU A 62 3.52 8.19 12.90
CA LEU A 62 2.83 9.18 13.74
C LEU A 62 3.20 9.04 15.23
N ILE A 63 3.25 7.82 15.75
CA ILE A 63 3.67 7.55 17.13
C ILE A 63 5.11 8.02 17.36
N SER A 64 5.98 7.83 16.37
CA SER A 64 7.39 8.26 16.43
C SER A 64 7.59 9.79 16.44
N LEU A 65 6.54 10.59 16.18
CA LEU A 65 6.57 12.05 16.36
C LEU A 65 6.36 12.43 17.83
N CYS A 66 5.54 11.66 18.55
CA CYS A 66 5.17 11.91 19.94
C CYS A 66 6.12 11.24 20.94
N CYS A 67 6.75 10.12 20.56
CA CYS A 67 7.67 9.38 21.41
C CYS A 67 9.09 9.37 20.81
N PRO A 68 10.16 9.49 21.64
CA PRO A 68 11.54 9.39 21.18
C PRO A 68 11.88 7.92 20.84
N CYS A 69 11.43 7.45 19.69
CA CYS A 69 11.88 6.17 19.13
C CYS A 69 13.23 6.35 18.43
N SER A 70 14.08 5.33 18.50
CA SER A 70 15.35 5.31 17.76
C SER A 70 15.09 5.46 16.26
N ASP A 71 15.80 6.40 15.63
CA ASP A 71 15.63 6.71 14.21
C ASP A 71 15.93 5.50 13.31
N LEU A 72 16.86 4.64 13.74
CA LEU A 72 17.25 3.42 13.03
C LEU A 72 16.14 2.37 13.06
N VAL A 73 15.45 2.22 14.19
CA VAL A 73 14.33 1.29 14.31
C VAL A 73 13.18 1.75 13.41
N LEU A 74 12.90 3.05 13.39
CA LEU A 74 11.85 3.61 12.53
C LEU A 74 12.16 3.46 11.04
N SER A 75 13.39 3.72 10.61
CA SER A 75 13.76 3.59 9.19
C SER A 75 13.67 2.13 8.74
N VAL A 76 14.16 1.18 9.53
CA VAL A 76 14.12 -0.25 9.20
C VAL A 76 12.69 -0.76 9.13
N THR A 77 11.85 -0.47 10.13
CA THR A 77 10.45 -0.97 10.12
C THR A 77 9.65 -0.40 8.96
N VAL A 78 9.80 0.89 8.66
CA VAL A 78 9.10 1.53 7.54
C VAL A 78 9.62 1.04 6.19
N THR A 79 10.92 0.74 6.07
CA THR A 79 11.50 0.11 4.86
C THR A 79 10.88 -1.26 4.60
N VAL A 80 10.83 -2.12 5.63
CA VAL A 80 10.22 -3.45 5.52
C VAL A 80 8.73 -3.33 5.20
N ALA A 81 8.02 -2.43 5.87
CA ALA A 81 6.59 -2.22 5.63
C ALA A 81 6.33 -1.73 4.19
N GLY A 82 7.13 -0.79 3.69
CA GLY A 82 7.04 -0.30 2.31
C GLY A 82 7.29 -1.41 1.28
N ALA A 83 8.33 -2.23 1.48
CA ALA A 83 8.65 -3.35 0.59
C ALA A 83 7.55 -4.43 0.57
N VAL A 84 7.06 -4.84 1.75
CA VAL A 84 6.02 -5.85 1.85
C VAL A 84 4.69 -5.31 1.30
N GLY A 85 4.34 -4.05 1.60
CA GLY A 85 3.17 -3.37 1.04
C GLY A 85 3.20 -3.31 -0.49
N CYS A 86 4.38 -3.03 -1.08
CA CYS A 86 4.61 -3.13 -2.52
C CYS A 86 4.31 -4.50 -3.08
N ILE A 87 4.87 -5.55 -2.47
CA ILE A 87 4.70 -6.93 -2.95
C ILE A 87 3.22 -7.31 -2.98
N PHE A 88 2.46 -7.00 -1.92
CA PHE A 88 1.03 -7.28 -1.88
C PHE A 88 0.23 -6.43 -2.87
N ALA A 89 0.63 -5.17 -3.12
CA ALA A 89 0.02 -4.36 -4.16
C ALA A 89 0.27 -4.92 -5.58
N ILE A 90 1.49 -5.43 -5.84
CA ILE A 90 1.83 -6.10 -7.11
C ILE A 90 1.00 -7.38 -7.28
N ILE A 91 0.91 -8.21 -6.23
CA ILE A 91 0.12 -9.44 -6.28
C ILE A 91 -1.34 -9.09 -6.58
N ALA A 92 -1.92 -8.14 -5.84
CA ALA A 92 -3.30 -7.69 -6.06
C ALA A 92 -3.54 -7.16 -7.48
N TYR A 93 -2.60 -6.38 -8.03
CA TYR A 93 -2.63 -5.90 -9.42
C TYR A 93 -2.56 -7.04 -10.43
N SER A 94 -1.67 -8.01 -10.22
CA SER A 94 -1.50 -9.14 -11.12
C SER A 94 -2.73 -10.07 -11.12
N THR A 95 -3.35 -10.27 -9.96
CA THR A 95 -4.54 -11.11 -9.83
C THR A 95 -5.81 -10.41 -10.28
N SER A 96 -5.88 -9.07 -10.21
CA SER A 96 -7.01 -8.28 -10.75
C SER A 96 -7.06 -8.32 -12.28
N HIS A 97 -5.92 -8.16 -12.95
CA HIS A 97 -5.85 -8.16 -14.43
C HIS A 97 -6.13 -9.52 -15.04
N ARG A 98 -6.01 -10.60 -14.26
CA ARG A 98 -6.32 -11.95 -14.72
C ARG A 98 -7.78 -12.10 -15.16
N ALA A 99 -8.70 -11.30 -14.61
CA ALA A 99 -10.12 -11.31 -14.95
C ALA A 99 -10.52 -10.21 -15.96
N GLU A 100 -9.78 -9.09 -16.05
CA GLU A 100 -10.04 -8.02 -17.03
C GLU A 100 -9.75 -8.45 -18.49
N ILE A 101 -8.87 -9.44 -18.70
CA ILE A 101 -8.68 -10.09 -20.00
C ILE A 101 -9.98 -10.77 -20.48
N ASP A 102 -10.83 -11.25 -19.56
CA ASP A 102 -12.05 -11.98 -19.90
C ASP A 102 -13.29 -11.09 -20.09
N TYR A 103 -13.35 -9.89 -19.47
CA TYR A 103 -14.65 -9.18 -19.32
C TYR A 103 -14.80 -7.78 -19.93
N ARG A 104 -13.79 -7.20 -20.63
CA ARG A 104 -13.90 -5.96 -21.47
C ARG A 104 -14.96 -4.91 -21.05
N ILE A 105 -15.00 -4.44 -19.81
CA ILE A 105 -15.92 -3.36 -19.40
C ILE A 105 -15.15 -2.29 -18.63
N ALA A 106 -15.26 -1.04 -19.09
CA ALA A 106 -14.58 0.13 -18.56
C ALA A 106 -15.40 0.81 -17.45
N ILE A 107 -14.78 0.93 -16.28
CA ILE A 107 -15.15 1.69 -15.06
C ILE A 107 -13.78 2.19 -14.54
N PRO A 108 -13.60 3.37 -13.91
CA PRO A 108 -12.31 3.89 -13.46
C PRO A 108 -11.39 2.78 -12.95
N PHE A 109 -10.26 2.57 -13.63
CA PHE A 109 -9.58 1.29 -13.57
C PHE A 109 -9.03 1.04 -12.17
N THR A 110 -9.42 -0.07 -11.54
CA THR A 110 -8.77 -0.45 -10.26
C THR A 110 -7.26 -0.66 -10.47
N SER A 111 -6.84 -0.94 -11.70
CA SER A 111 -5.44 -0.96 -12.11
C SER A 111 -4.70 0.33 -11.76
N GLU A 112 -5.32 1.52 -11.91
CA GLU A 112 -4.68 2.81 -11.63
C GLU A 112 -4.42 2.99 -10.13
N TRP A 113 -5.38 2.61 -9.30
CA TRP A 113 -5.26 2.68 -7.84
C TRP A 113 -4.24 1.68 -7.30
N LEU A 114 -4.23 0.47 -7.86
CA LEU A 114 -3.26 -0.57 -7.53
C LEU A 114 -1.85 -0.17 -7.99
N PHE A 115 -1.71 0.41 -9.19
CA PHE A 115 -0.45 0.97 -9.68
C PHE A 115 0.05 2.11 -8.78
N GLY A 116 -0.85 2.99 -8.31
CA GLY A 116 -0.54 4.00 -7.30
C GLY A 116 -0.02 3.38 -5.99
N GLY A 117 -0.60 2.27 -5.54
CA GLY A 117 -0.11 1.50 -4.39
C GLY A 117 1.30 0.91 -4.58
N ILE A 118 1.62 0.46 -5.79
CA ILE A 118 2.96 -0.04 -6.14
C ILE A 118 3.97 1.11 -6.10
N VAL A 119 3.69 2.23 -6.78
CA VAL A 119 4.59 3.40 -6.85
C VAL A 119 4.83 3.99 -5.46
N THR A 120 3.80 4.08 -4.62
CA THR A 120 3.93 4.58 -3.25
C THR A 120 4.76 3.68 -2.36
N GLY A 121 4.59 2.35 -2.41
CA GLY A 121 5.45 1.45 -1.65
C GLY A 121 6.92 1.54 -2.07
N VAL A 122 7.21 1.72 -3.37
CA VAL A 122 8.59 1.91 -3.87
C VAL A 122 9.15 3.23 -3.37
N ALA A 123 8.35 4.29 -3.39
CA ALA A 123 8.75 5.59 -2.84
C ALA A 123 9.04 5.51 -1.34
N ILE A 124 8.19 4.84 -0.55
CA ILE A 124 8.41 4.63 0.89
C ILE A 124 9.71 3.86 1.11
N PHE A 125 9.94 2.78 0.35
CA PHE A 125 11.15 1.97 0.43
C PHE A 125 12.41 2.80 0.12
N LEU A 126 12.42 3.55 -0.98
CA LEU A 126 13.56 4.37 -1.38
C LEU A 126 13.83 5.49 -0.37
N VAL A 127 12.79 6.20 0.08
CA VAL A 127 12.94 7.26 1.09
C VAL A 127 13.48 6.67 2.40
N ALA A 128 12.95 5.54 2.85
CA ALA A 128 13.42 4.90 4.08
C ALA A 128 14.87 4.37 3.95
N LEU A 129 15.27 3.86 2.79
CA LEU A 129 16.67 3.46 2.53
C LEU A 129 17.64 4.63 2.57
N THR A 130 17.28 5.79 2.02
CA THR A 130 18.13 6.99 2.11
C THR A 130 18.34 7.47 3.56
N MET A 131 17.59 6.93 4.52
CA MET A 131 17.71 7.22 5.94
C MET A 131 18.58 6.20 6.70
N VAL A 132 18.83 5.02 6.13
CA VAL A 132 19.74 4.02 6.70
C VAL A 132 21.21 4.39 6.41
N VAL A 133 21.46 5.09 5.29
CA VAL A 133 22.81 5.42 4.80
C VAL A 133 23.31 6.77 5.35
N SER A 134 22.47 7.55 6.04
CA SER A 134 22.79 8.88 6.59
C SER A 134 22.93 8.88 8.11
#